data_AF-A0A345H1E9-F1
#
_entry.id   AF-A0A345H1E9-F1
#
_cell.length_a   1.000
_cell.length_b   1.000
_cell.length_c   1.000
_cell.angle_alpha   90.00
_cell.angle_beta   90.00
_cell.angle_gamma   90.00
#
_symmetry.space_group_name_H-M   'P 1'
#
loop_
_entity.id
_entity.type
_entity.pdbx_description
1 polymer ?
#
loop_
_entity_poly.entity_id
_entity_poly.type
_entity_poly.pdbx_seq_one_letter_code
_entity_poly.pdbx_strand_id
1 'polypeptide(L)'
;MTEFTERYQKLSKAALLEIISNASSYQATAVETAKLELLTRGVSEEDLNEVIAVNLEQAAQQQKLLNEQQKAKKAEMKVFLEPINPFLKGLSGHEREIRIMSWIFTAIGLYAIIVLIELYNLNQSLINDLFSMSRGFEENYITLLCLVFGFMIVIGVVLFWLRKRFGWILITFLAVLGIIGKLFNFFYVANKASSEFKRNMDAIMSSDWSIMLYCVYISLFLYVCIFLFRRKTRQIFSVTSSLSFLVFMLAFVLQIVVWSIFIN
;
A
#
# COMPACT_ATOMS: atom_id res chain seq x y z
N MET A 1 6.60 36.70 54.22
CA MET A 1 6.96 37.00 52.82
C MET A 1 7.14 35.68 52.10
N THR A 2 6.45 35.47 50.98
CA THR A 2 6.61 34.28 50.14
C THR A 2 7.70 34.51 49.09
N GLU A 3 8.39 33.45 48.65
CA GLU A 3 9.47 33.49 47.64
C GLU A 3 9.06 34.23 46.35
N PHE A 4 7.77 34.18 45.97
CA PHE A 4 7.24 34.87 44.80
C PHE A 4 7.19 36.40 44.94
N THR A 5 7.04 36.93 46.16
CA THR A 5 6.81 38.37 46.39
C THR A 5 8.04 39.20 46.01
N GLU A 6 9.23 38.81 46.47
CA GLU A 6 10.48 39.52 46.15
C GLU A 6 10.87 39.39 44.68
N ARG A 7 10.53 38.24 44.07
CA ARG A 7 10.81 37.99 42.65
C ARG A 7 9.90 38.80 41.76
N TYR A 8 8.62 38.92 42.10
CA TYR A 8 7.60 39.53 41.23
C TYR A 8 7.63 41.06 41.29
N GLN A 9 8.12 41.63 42.39
CA GLN A 9 8.49 43.06 42.48
C GLN A 9 9.50 43.50 41.42
N LYS A 10 10.36 42.60 40.93
CA LYS A 10 11.37 42.90 39.90
C LYS A 10 10.88 42.65 38.47
N LEU A 11 9.72 42.00 38.30
CA LEU A 11 9.17 41.69 36.97
C LEU A 11 8.46 42.91 36.37
N SER A 12 8.42 42.99 35.04
CA SER A 12 7.66 44.02 34.34
C SER A 12 6.15 43.76 34.44
N LYS A 13 5.33 44.80 34.22
CA LYS A 13 3.85 44.65 34.19
C LYS A 13 3.41 43.59 33.17
N ALA A 14 4.06 43.55 32.00
CA ALA A 14 3.78 42.55 30.97
C ALA A 14 4.08 41.12 31.42
N ALA A 15 5.22 40.90 32.11
CA ALA A 15 5.58 39.57 32.62
C ALA A 15 4.64 39.10 33.74
N LEU A 16 4.14 40.01 34.58
CA LEU A 16 3.14 39.69 35.61
C LEU A 16 1.78 39.34 34.99
N LEU A 17 1.39 40.06 33.92
CA LEU A 17 0.18 39.74 33.16
C LEU A 17 0.28 38.40 32.43
N GLU A 18 1.47 38.03 31.95
CA GLU A 18 1.74 36.72 31.31
C GLU A 18 1.59 35.55 32.30
N ILE A 19 2.01 35.72 33.56
CA ILE A 19 1.83 34.72 34.62
C ILE A 19 0.33 34.51 34.91
N ILE A 20 -0.45 35.60 34.88
CA ILE A 20 -1.90 35.57 35.11
C ILE A 20 -2.63 34.96 33.91
N SER A 21 -2.23 35.30 32.68
CA SER A 21 -2.85 34.76 31.46
C SER A 21 -2.56 33.28 31.26
N ASN A 22 -1.42 32.78 31.76
CA ASN A 22 -1.05 31.37 31.76
C ASN A 22 -1.23 30.68 33.11
N ALA A 23 -2.27 31.03 33.87
CA ALA A 23 -2.51 30.51 35.22
C ALA A 23 -2.51 28.96 35.33
N SER A 24 -2.83 28.24 34.26
CA SER A 24 -2.76 26.76 34.21
C SER A 24 -1.35 26.18 34.28
N SER A 25 -0.32 26.97 33.95
CA SER A 25 1.09 26.56 33.94
C SER A 25 1.83 26.98 35.22
N TYR A 26 1.18 27.70 36.13
CA TYR A 26 1.77 28.24 37.35
C TYR A 26 1.03 27.74 38.59
N GLN A 27 1.71 27.78 39.74
CA GLN A 27 1.08 27.47 41.03
C GLN A 27 0.09 28.59 41.39
N ALA A 28 -1.05 28.23 42.01
CA ALA A 28 -2.08 29.19 42.38
C ALA A 28 -1.55 30.38 43.21
N THR A 29 -0.63 30.10 44.14
CA THR A 29 0.04 31.11 44.97
C THR A 29 0.90 32.10 44.18
N ALA A 30 1.50 31.66 43.07
CA ALA A 30 2.24 32.52 42.15
C ALA A 30 1.26 33.44 41.40
N VAL A 31 0.15 32.90 40.91
CA VAL A 31 -0.89 33.68 40.19
C VAL A 31 -1.50 34.74 41.12
N GLU A 32 -1.82 34.41 42.36
CA GLU A 32 -2.34 35.36 43.35
C GLU A 32 -1.33 36.45 43.70
N THR A 33 -0.05 36.09 43.85
CA THR A 33 1.02 37.05 44.13
C THR A 33 1.23 38.02 42.96
N ALA A 34 1.11 37.55 41.71
CA ALA A 34 1.18 38.40 40.52
C ALA A 34 -0.01 39.37 40.43
N LYS A 35 -1.22 38.93 40.79
CA LYS A 35 -2.40 39.80 40.86
C LYS A 35 -2.22 40.90 41.91
N LEU A 36 -1.82 40.54 43.13
CA LEU A 36 -1.58 41.49 44.22
C LEU A 36 -0.50 42.52 43.88
N GLU A 37 0.57 42.09 43.23
CA GLU A 37 1.64 42.99 42.79
C GLU A 37 1.17 43.98 41.72
N LEU A 38 0.32 43.56 40.76
CA LEU A 38 -0.25 44.47 39.76
C LEU A 38 -1.23 45.47 40.36
N LEU A 39 -2.05 45.05 41.32
CA LEU A 39 -2.93 45.93 42.09
C LEU A 39 -2.12 46.97 42.89
N THR A 40 -1.03 46.53 43.51
CA THR A 40 -0.09 47.41 44.25
C THR A 40 0.56 48.47 43.32
N ARG A 41 0.70 48.16 42.02
CA ARG A 41 1.21 49.06 40.98
C ARG A 41 0.14 49.91 40.30
N GLY A 42 -1.05 49.97 40.88
CA GLY A 42 -2.16 50.83 40.45
C GLY A 42 -2.86 50.36 39.17
N VAL A 43 -2.78 49.08 38.82
CA VAL A 43 -3.65 48.51 37.78
C VAL A 43 -5.01 48.24 38.40
N SER A 44 -6.10 48.70 37.77
CA SER A 44 -7.44 48.50 38.31
C SER A 44 -7.85 47.03 38.21
N GLU A 45 -8.75 46.58 39.10
CA GLU A 45 -9.33 45.24 39.00
C GLU A 45 -10.11 45.03 37.69
N GLU A 46 -10.69 46.10 37.16
CA GLU A 46 -11.43 46.11 35.89
C GLU A 46 -10.51 45.80 34.70
N ASP A 47 -9.36 46.48 34.61
CA ASP A 47 -8.35 46.23 33.57
C ASP A 47 -7.79 44.80 33.65
N LEU A 48 -7.62 44.30 34.88
CA LEU A 48 -7.09 42.96 35.13
C LEU A 48 -8.07 41.88 34.65
N ASN A 49 -9.36 42.09 34.89
CA ASN A 49 -10.43 41.19 34.47
C ASN A 49 -10.64 41.22 32.95
N GLU A 50 -10.48 42.38 32.31
CA GLU A 50 -10.58 42.51 30.85
C GLU A 50 -9.46 41.74 30.14
N VAL A 51 -8.21 41.85 30.62
CA VAL A 51 -7.07 41.11 30.05
C VAL A 51 -7.20 39.60 30.24
N ILE A 52 -7.77 39.15 31.36
CA ILE A 52 -8.06 37.72 31.60
C ILE A 52 -9.14 37.23 30.65
N ALA A 53 -10.21 38.01 30.45
CA ALA A 53 -11.32 37.67 29.57
C ALA A 53 -10.88 37.54 28.10
N VAL A 54 -10.09 38.51 27.60
CA VAL A 54 -9.56 38.49 26.22
C VAL A 54 -8.65 37.29 25.97
N ASN A 55 -7.78 36.94 26.92
CA ASN A 55 -6.89 35.79 26.77
C ASN A 55 -7.63 34.44 26.85
N LEU A 56 -8.64 34.33 27.71
CA LEU A 56 -9.50 33.13 27.76
C LEU A 56 -10.26 32.94 26.45
N GLU A 57 -10.73 34.02 25.84
CA GLU A 57 -11.40 33.98 24.54
C GLU A 57 -10.43 33.57 23.42
N GLN A 58 -9.21 34.11 23.40
CA GLN A 58 -8.18 33.71 22.44
C GLN A 58 -7.73 32.26 22.60
N ALA A 59 -7.55 31.78 23.84
CA ALA A 59 -7.23 30.39 24.12
C ALA A 59 -8.38 29.45 23.69
N ALA A 60 -9.64 29.84 23.94
CA ALA A 60 -10.81 29.09 23.49
C ALA A 60 -10.91 29.05 21.96
N GLN A 61 -10.57 30.13 21.26
CA GLN A 61 -10.51 30.18 19.79
C GLN A 61 -9.38 29.31 19.24
N GLN A 62 -8.18 29.35 19.81
CA GLN A 62 -7.07 28.47 19.41
C GLN A 62 -7.40 26.99 19.64
N GLN A 63 -8.02 26.65 20.77
CA GLN A 63 -8.45 25.28 21.06
C GLN A 63 -9.51 24.80 20.05
N LYS A 64 -10.45 25.68 19.66
CA LYS A 64 -11.44 25.38 18.59
C LYS A 64 -10.76 25.14 17.25
N LEU A 65 -9.82 26.00 16.85
CA LEU A 65 -9.06 25.84 15.61
C LEU A 65 -8.23 24.55 15.59
N LEU A 66 -7.58 24.20 16.71
CA LEU A 66 -6.84 22.94 16.83
C LEU A 66 -7.77 21.72 16.73
N ASN A 67 -8.95 21.79 17.36
CA ASN A 67 -9.95 20.72 17.28
C ASN A 67 -10.52 20.57 15.86
N GLU A 68 -10.74 21.68 15.15
CA GLU A 68 -11.18 21.69 13.76
C GLU A 68 -10.09 21.12 12.83
N GLN A 69 -8.83 21.51 13.02
CA GLN A 69 -7.70 20.94 12.28
C GLN A 69 -7.52 19.44 12.55
N GLN A 70 -7.69 18.98 13.80
CA GLN A 70 -7.66 17.56 14.12
C GLN A 70 -8.84 16.79 13.51
N LYS A 71 -10.03 17.39 13.46
CA LYS A 71 -11.19 16.80 12.78
C LYS A 71 -10.96 16.72 11.27
N ALA A 72 -10.39 17.77 10.65
CA ALA A 72 -10.02 17.78 9.24
C ALA A 72 -8.97 16.71 8.92
N LYS A 73 -7.89 16.63 9.70
CA LYS A 73 -6.86 15.57 9.53
C LYS A 73 -7.43 14.16 9.69
N LYS A 74 -8.34 13.95 10.66
CA LYS A 74 -9.03 12.65 10.83
C LYS A 74 -9.98 12.33 9.67
N ALA A 75 -10.60 13.34 9.07
CA ALA A 75 -11.45 13.17 7.90
C ALA A 75 -10.60 12.82 6.65
N GLU A 76 -9.49 13.52 6.43
CA GLU A 76 -8.56 13.22 5.33
C GLU A 76 -7.97 11.81 5.45
N MET A 77 -7.53 11.41 6.64
CA MET A 77 -6.98 10.06 6.86
C MET A 77 -8.03 8.96 6.65
N LYS A 78 -9.30 9.22 6.99
CA LYS A 78 -10.41 8.32 6.66
C LYS A 78 -10.62 8.21 5.15
N VAL A 79 -10.60 9.31 4.41
CA VAL A 79 -10.80 9.30 2.94
C VAL A 79 -9.72 8.45 2.24
N PHE A 80 -8.48 8.45 2.74
CA PHE A 80 -7.40 7.64 2.18
C PHE A 80 -7.42 6.17 2.63
N LEU A 81 -7.91 5.85 3.83
CA LEU A 81 -7.91 4.48 4.38
C LEU A 81 -9.23 3.71 4.20
N GLU A 82 -10.35 4.41 4.01
CA GLU A 82 -11.66 3.82 3.72
C GLU A 82 -11.72 3.01 2.41
N PRO A 83 -10.94 3.31 1.35
CA PRO A 83 -10.84 2.43 0.18
C PRO A 83 -10.06 1.14 0.46
N ILE A 84 -9.20 1.14 1.49
CA ILE A 84 -8.13 0.14 1.70
C ILE A 84 -8.57 -0.97 2.65
N ASN A 85 -9.39 -0.67 3.66
CA ASN A 85 -9.78 -1.66 4.67
C ASN A 85 -10.87 -2.62 4.14
N PRO A 86 -10.62 -3.94 4.01
CA PRO A 86 -11.62 -4.90 3.53
C PRO A 86 -12.70 -5.23 4.56
N PHE A 87 -12.55 -4.78 5.81
CA PHE A 87 -13.45 -5.07 6.93
C PHE A 87 -14.37 -3.89 7.31
N LEU A 88 -14.52 -2.89 6.44
CA LEU A 88 -15.50 -1.83 6.67
C LEU A 88 -16.92 -2.40 6.73
N LYS A 89 -17.64 -2.04 7.80
CA LYS A 89 -19.06 -2.38 7.98
C LYS A 89 -19.89 -1.63 6.93
N GLY A 90 -20.74 -2.35 6.21
CA GLY A 90 -21.63 -1.78 5.16
C GLY A 90 -21.18 -2.01 3.71
N LEU A 91 -20.01 -2.63 3.48
CA LEU A 91 -19.58 -3.01 2.12
C LEU A 91 -20.46 -4.12 1.54
N SER A 92 -20.75 -4.03 0.24
CA SER A 92 -21.34 -5.15 -0.47
C SER A 92 -20.36 -6.34 -0.47
N GLY A 93 -20.87 -7.57 -0.42
CA GLY A 93 -20.01 -8.77 -0.38
C GLY A 93 -18.99 -8.82 -1.53
N HIS A 94 -19.35 -8.30 -2.70
CA HIS A 94 -18.49 -8.25 -3.89
C HIS A 94 -17.35 -7.23 -3.75
N GLU A 95 -17.61 -6.05 -3.19
CA GLU A 95 -16.55 -5.07 -2.93
C GLU A 95 -15.56 -5.57 -1.88
N ARG A 96 -16.05 -6.30 -0.87
CA ARG A 96 -15.21 -6.95 0.13
C ARG A 96 -14.29 -7.98 -0.51
N GLU A 97 -14.82 -8.86 -1.37
CA GLU A 97 -14.01 -9.82 -2.12
C GLU A 97 -12.93 -9.12 -2.96
N ILE A 98 -13.27 -8.06 -3.69
CA ILE A 98 -12.27 -7.34 -4.51
C ILE A 98 -11.19 -6.71 -3.63
N ARG A 99 -11.52 -6.14 -2.47
CA ARG A 99 -10.52 -5.60 -1.54
C ARG A 99 -9.59 -6.69 -1.00
N ILE A 100 -10.13 -7.86 -0.64
CA ILE A 100 -9.32 -9.01 -0.22
C ILE A 100 -8.38 -9.44 -1.35
N MET A 101 -8.88 -9.53 -2.58
CA MET A 101 -8.07 -9.86 -3.75
C MET A 101 -6.99 -8.82 -4.02
N SER A 102 -7.29 -7.53 -3.86
CA SER A 102 -6.31 -6.46 -3.94
C SER A 102 -5.17 -6.67 -2.94
N TRP A 103 -5.46 -7.06 -1.69
CA TRP A 103 -4.43 -7.41 -0.70
C TRP A 103 -3.58 -8.62 -1.10
N ILE A 104 -4.22 -9.69 -1.60
CA ILE A 104 -3.51 -10.88 -2.09
C ILE A 104 -2.58 -10.50 -3.26
N PHE A 105 -3.06 -9.71 -4.20
CA PHE A 105 -2.27 -9.24 -5.34
C PHE A 105 -1.15 -8.31 -4.91
N THR A 106 -1.33 -7.49 -3.87
CA THR A 106 -0.24 -6.69 -3.29
C THR A 106 0.84 -7.57 -2.68
N ALA A 107 0.49 -8.63 -1.96
CA ALA A 107 1.49 -9.57 -1.45
C ALA A 107 2.29 -10.23 -2.60
N ILE A 108 1.60 -10.64 -3.67
CA ILE A 108 2.24 -11.18 -4.88
C ILE A 108 3.13 -10.13 -5.58
N GLY A 109 2.66 -8.87 -5.66
CA GLY A 109 3.41 -7.77 -6.24
C GLY A 109 4.67 -7.42 -5.45
N LEU A 110 4.59 -7.41 -4.13
CA LEU A 110 5.75 -7.22 -3.25
C LEU A 110 6.76 -8.35 -3.41
N TYR A 111 6.29 -9.60 -3.47
CA TYR A 111 7.15 -10.74 -3.76
C TYR A 111 7.82 -10.61 -5.14
N ALA A 112 7.09 -10.19 -6.17
CA ALA A 112 7.65 -9.94 -7.49
C ALA A 112 8.74 -8.85 -7.46
N ILE A 113 8.56 -7.77 -6.68
CA ILE A 113 9.59 -6.73 -6.51
C ILE A 113 10.85 -7.31 -5.86
N ILE A 114 10.72 -8.15 -4.82
CA ILE A 114 11.88 -8.80 -4.19
C ILE A 114 12.63 -9.64 -5.21
N VAL A 115 11.91 -10.48 -5.98
CA VAL A 115 12.50 -11.30 -7.05
C VAL A 115 13.18 -10.44 -8.12
N LEU A 116 12.59 -9.30 -8.50
CA LEU A 116 13.20 -8.37 -9.45
C LEU A 116 14.50 -7.76 -8.90
N ILE A 117 14.54 -7.41 -7.61
CA ILE A 117 15.75 -6.89 -6.95
C ILE A 117 16.83 -7.96 -6.90
N GLU A 118 16.49 -9.20 -6.53
CA GLU A 118 17.42 -10.33 -6.52
C GLU A 118 17.96 -10.60 -7.93
N LEU A 119 17.08 -10.62 -8.94
CA LEU A 119 17.45 -10.79 -10.34
C LEU A 119 18.40 -9.67 -10.79
N TYR A 120 18.12 -8.42 -10.39
CA TYR A 120 18.97 -7.27 -10.68
C TYR A 120 20.35 -7.42 -10.04
N ASN A 121 20.41 -7.83 -8.77
CA ASN A 121 21.66 -7.99 -8.04
C ASN A 121 22.51 -9.15 -8.58
N LEU A 122 21.90 -10.30 -8.86
CA LEU A 122 22.58 -11.47 -9.43
C LEU A 122 23.14 -11.20 -10.82
N ASN A 123 22.41 -10.40 -11.60
CA ASN A 123 22.71 -10.13 -12.98
C ASN A 123 23.25 -8.71 -13.20
N GLN A 124 23.83 -8.06 -12.19
CA GLN A 124 24.35 -6.70 -12.35
C GLN A 124 25.35 -6.59 -13.52
N SER A 125 26.18 -7.63 -13.71
CA SER A 125 27.08 -7.74 -14.87
C SER A 125 26.32 -7.92 -16.19
N LEU A 126 25.31 -8.79 -16.22
CA LEU A 126 24.49 -9.07 -17.42
C LEU A 126 23.54 -7.91 -17.78
N ILE A 127 23.10 -7.11 -16.81
CA ILE A 127 22.25 -5.93 -17.05
C ILE A 127 23.09 -4.80 -17.64
N ASN A 128 24.30 -4.59 -17.12
CA ASN A 128 25.26 -3.68 -17.74
C ASN A 128 25.63 -4.12 -19.16
N ASP A 129 25.72 -5.44 -19.40
CA ASP A 129 25.96 -6.02 -20.71
C ASP A 129 24.69 -6.08 -21.61
N LEU A 130 23.48 -6.03 -21.06
CA LEU A 130 22.21 -5.97 -21.81
C LEU A 130 22.05 -4.62 -22.52
N PHE A 131 22.58 -3.56 -21.91
CA PHE A 131 22.66 -2.22 -22.50
C PHE A 131 23.96 -1.99 -23.28
N SER A 132 24.96 -2.87 -23.12
CA SER A 132 26.13 -2.87 -23.98
C SER A 132 25.77 -3.65 -25.26
N MET A 133 25.72 -2.96 -26.38
CA MET A 133 25.24 -3.47 -27.69
C MET A 133 26.10 -4.62 -28.29
N SER A 134 26.97 -5.26 -27.49
CA SER A 134 28.07 -6.12 -27.93
C SER A 134 27.85 -7.63 -27.77
N ARG A 135 26.86 -8.07 -26.99
CA ARG A 135 26.48 -9.50 -26.87
C ARG A 135 25.14 -9.76 -27.54
N GLY A 136 25.04 -10.89 -28.24
CA GLY A 136 23.88 -11.27 -29.04
C GLY A 136 22.58 -11.28 -28.23
N PHE A 137 21.49 -10.82 -28.85
CA PHE A 137 20.14 -10.72 -28.26
C PHE A 137 19.61 -12.04 -27.68
N GLU A 138 20.17 -13.17 -28.13
CA GLU A 138 19.77 -14.53 -27.77
C GLU A 138 20.14 -14.91 -26.33
N GLU A 139 21.29 -14.45 -25.81
CA GLU A 139 21.76 -14.83 -24.46
C GLU A 139 20.98 -14.13 -23.34
N ASN A 140 20.38 -12.97 -23.63
CA ASN A 140 19.74 -12.10 -22.64
C ASN A 140 18.20 -12.12 -22.68
N TYR A 141 17.60 -12.87 -23.60
CA TYR A 141 16.15 -12.88 -23.83
C TYR A 141 15.35 -13.32 -22.59
N ILE A 142 15.80 -14.35 -21.87
CA ILE A 142 15.10 -14.87 -20.69
C ILE A 142 15.07 -13.83 -19.56
N THR A 143 16.20 -13.16 -19.30
CA THR A 143 16.30 -12.11 -18.29
C THR A 143 15.39 -10.93 -18.61
N LEU A 144 15.37 -10.50 -19.88
CA LEU A 144 14.48 -9.44 -20.35
C LEU A 144 13.01 -9.82 -20.17
N LEU A 145 12.64 -11.05 -20.53
CA LEU A 145 11.29 -11.56 -20.40
C LEU A 145 10.86 -11.59 -18.91
N CYS A 146 11.71 -12.07 -18.02
CA CYS A 146 11.47 -12.05 -16.57
C CYS A 146 11.27 -10.62 -16.03
N LEU A 147 12.09 -9.65 -16.47
CA LEU A 147 11.94 -8.24 -16.10
C LEU A 147 10.59 -7.68 -16.56
N VAL A 148 10.24 -7.89 -17.83
CA VAL A 148 8.97 -7.43 -18.42
C VAL A 148 7.78 -8.01 -17.64
N PHE A 149 7.78 -9.32 -17.37
CA PHE A 149 6.72 -9.96 -16.60
C PHE A 149 6.64 -9.45 -15.16
N GLY A 150 7.79 -9.23 -14.50
CA GLY A 150 7.82 -8.66 -13.16
C GLY A 150 7.21 -7.25 -13.12
N PHE A 151 7.60 -6.38 -14.06
CA PHE A 151 6.99 -5.05 -14.16
C PHE A 151 5.49 -5.11 -14.49
N MET A 152 5.07 -6.01 -15.38
CA MET A 152 3.65 -6.20 -15.69
C MET A 152 2.84 -6.62 -14.45
N ILE A 153 3.39 -7.46 -13.58
CA ILE A 153 2.74 -7.83 -12.30
C ILE A 153 2.57 -6.58 -11.44
N VAL A 154 3.63 -5.82 -11.19
CA VAL A 154 3.58 -4.63 -10.32
C VAL A 154 2.59 -3.59 -10.85
N ILE A 155 2.66 -3.28 -12.15
CA ILE A 155 1.76 -2.33 -12.80
C ILE A 155 0.31 -2.85 -12.76
N GLY A 156 0.12 -4.15 -13.03
CA GLY A 156 -1.19 -4.80 -12.97
C GLY A 156 -1.83 -4.68 -11.59
N VAL A 157 -1.07 -4.94 -10.53
CA VAL A 157 -1.51 -4.83 -9.13
C VAL A 157 -1.92 -3.40 -8.79
N VAL A 158 -1.08 -2.41 -9.12
CA VAL A 158 -1.38 -0.99 -8.85
C VAL A 158 -2.63 -0.54 -9.61
N LEU A 159 -2.73 -0.85 -10.90
CA LEU A 159 -3.89 -0.49 -11.70
C LEU A 159 -5.17 -1.21 -11.25
N PHE A 160 -5.05 -2.45 -10.78
CA PHE A 160 -6.18 -3.21 -10.23
C PHE A 160 -6.68 -2.60 -8.91
N TRP A 161 -5.74 -2.15 -8.07
CA TRP A 161 -6.05 -1.39 -6.86
C TRP A 161 -6.81 -0.11 -7.17
N LEU A 162 -6.35 0.63 -8.19
CA LEU A 162 -6.99 1.85 -8.70
C LEU A 162 -8.30 1.61 -9.48
N ARG A 163 -8.80 0.37 -9.52
CA ARG A 163 -10.02 -0.03 -10.25
C ARG A 163 -9.99 0.33 -11.74
N LYS A 164 -8.81 0.38 -12.35
CA LYS A 164 -8.64 0.69 -13.78
C LYS A 164 -8.85 -0.58 -14.60
N ARG A 165 -9.54 -0.43 -15.73
CA ARG A 165 -9.78 -1.50 -16.71
C ARG A 165 -8.50 -2.26 -17.09
N PHE A 166 -7.40 -1.53 -17.30
CA PHE A 166 -6.10 -2.12 -17.62
C PHE A 166 -5.52 -3.02 -16.51
N GLY A 167 -5.79 -2.72 -15.24
CA GLY A 167 -5.37 -3.58 -14.14
C GLY A 167 -6.05 -4.94 -14.18
N TRP A 168 -7.36 -4.96 -14.44
CA TRP A 168 -8.10 -6.21 -14.66
C TRP A 168 -7.54 -6.99 -15.86
N ILE A 169 -7.24 -6.31 -16.97
CA ILE A 169 -6.68 -6.94 -18.18
C ILE A 169 -5.34 -7.58 -17.86
N LEU A 170 -4.41 -6.86 -17.23
CA LEU A 170 -3.07 -7.36 -16.92
C LEU A 170 -3.10 -8.55 -15.97
N ILE A 171 -3.86 -8.47 -14.87
CA ILE A 171 -3.94 -9.58 -13.92
C ILE A 171 -4.60 -10.81 -14.56
N THR A 172 -5.67 -10.62 -15.33
CA THR A 172 -6.33 -11.73 -16.03
C THR A 172 -5.38 -12.37 -17.04
N PHE A 173 -4.68 -11.56 -17.82
CA PHE A 173 -3.70 -12.01 -18.79
C PHE A 173 -2.59 -12.85 -18.12
N LEU A 174 -1.98 -12.32 -17.06
CA LEU A 174 -0.94 -13.02 -16.30
C LEU A 174 -1.44 -14.31 -15.65
N ALA A 175 -2.67 -14.30 -15.12
CA ALA A 175 -3.26 -15.49 -14.51
C ALA A 175 -3.49 -16.61 -15.52
N VAL A 176 -4.04 -16.27 -16.69
CA VAL A 176 -4.27 -17.23 -17.79
C VAL A 176 -2.95 -17.76 -18.33
N LEU A 177 -1.95 -16.89 -18.52
CA LEU A 177 -0.59 -17.29 -18.89
C LEU A 177 0.01 -18.27 -17.87
N GLY A 178 -0.13 -18.00 -16.58
CA GLY A 178 0.38 -18.85 -15.51
C GLY A 178 -0.23 -20.25 -15.53
N ILE A 179 -1.55 -20.36 -15.67
CA ILE A 179 -2.25 -21.65 -15.73
C ILE A 179 -1.79 -22.45 -16.96
N ILE A 180 -1.87 -21.84 -18.15
CA ILE A 180 -1.58 -22.53 -19.40
C ILE A 180 -0.09 -22.91 -19.47
N GLY A 181 0.80 -22.01 -19.05
CA GLY A 181 2.23 -22.28 -19.00
C GLY A 181 2.58 -23.44 -18.07
N LYS A 182 1.92 -23.54 -16.91
CA LYS A 182 2.10 -24.70 -16.01
C LYS A 182 1.53 -25.98 -16.60
N LEU A 183 0.37 -25.94 -17.27
CA LEU A 183 -0.21 -27.10 -17.95
C LEU A 183 0.71 -27.62 -19.07
N PHE A 184 1.21 -26.74 -19.94
CA PHE A 184 2.17 -27.13 -20.97
C PHE A 184 3.46 -27.69 -20.38
N ASN A 185 3.99 -27.10 -19.31
CA ASN A 185 5.15 -27.63 -18.61
C ASN A 185 4.90 -29.06 -18.12
N PHE A 186 3.73 -29.28 -17.50
CA PHE A 186 3.33 -30.62 -17.06
C PHE A 186 3.27 -31.62 -18.22
N PHE A 187 2.61 -31.26 -19.33
CA PHE A 187 2.54 -32.14 -20.51
C PHE A 187 3.90 -32.38 -21.15
N TYR A 188 4.76 -31.37 -21.23
CA TYR A 188 6.10 -31.50 -21.78
C TYR A 188 6.95 -32.45 -20.93
N VAL A 189 6.93 -32.28 -19.61
CA VAL A 189 7.62 -33.15 -18.67
C VAL A 189 7.06 -34.58 -18.77
N ALA A 190 5.74 -34.75 -18.78
CA ALA A 190 5.09 -36.06 -18.89
C ALA A 190 5.37 -36.79 -20.21
N ASN A 191 5.40 -36.07 -21.34
CA ASN A 191 5.67 -36.66 -22.66
C ASN A 191 7.15 -36.97 -22.89
N LYS A 192 8.06 -36.25 -22.22
CA LYS A 192 9.49 -36.62 -22.17
C LYS A 192 9.72 -37.76 -21.18
N ALA A 193 8.99 -38.88 -21.33
CA ALA A 193 9.06 -40.09 -20.51
C ALA A 193 10.41 -40.84 -20.62
N SER A 194 11.49 -40.13 -20.33
CA SER A 194 12.86 -40.60 -20.25
C SER A 194 13.27 -40.74 -18.78
N SER A 195 14.50 -41.18 -18.53
CA SER A 195 15.14 -41.13 -17.21
C SER A 195 15.10 -39.72 -16.59
N GLU A 196 14.99 -38.67 -17.41
CA GLU A 196 14.79 -37.29 -16.95
C GLU A 196 13.39 -37.02 -16.40
N PHE A 197 12.31 -37.56 -17.01
CA PHE A 197 10.98 -37.47 -16.40
C PHE A 197 10.96 -38.20 -15.07
N LYS A 198 11.58 -39.39 -14.99
CA LYS A 198 11.65 -40.13 -13.73
C LYS A 198 12.46 -39.36 -12.68
N ARG A 199 13.60 -38.75 -13.05
CA ARG A 199 14.40 -37.90 -12.14
C ARG A 199 13.69 -36.61 -11.73
N ASN A 200 12.97 -35.95 -12.65
CA ASN A 200 12.20 -34.75 -12.36
C ASN A 200 10.97 -35.06 -11.52
N MET A 201 10.27 -36.16 -11.82
CA MET A 201 9.18 -36.67 -11.01
C MET A 201 9.69 -37.11 -9.65
N ASP A 202 10.83 -37.78 -9.54
CA ASP A 202 11.44 -38.13 -8.26
C ASP A 202 11.90 -36.86 -7.52
N ALA A 203 12.38 -35.81 -8.18
CA ALA A 203 12.68 -34.52 -7.54
C ALA A 203 11.43 -33.76 -7.11
N ILE A 204 10.34 -33.86 -7.88
CA ILE A 204 9.02 -33.26 -7.57
C ILE A 204 8.28 -34.09 -6.51
N MET A 205 8.46 -35.41 -6.47
CA MET A 205 7.79 -36.34 -5.56
C MET A 205 8.60 -36.59 -4.27
N SER A 206 9.93 -36.43 -4.30
CA SER A 206 10.80 -36.60 -3.10
C SER A 206 10.64 -35.47 -2.08
N SER A 207 10.04 -34.36 -2.51
CA SER A 207 9.55 -33.32 -1.61
C SER A 207 8.04 -33.36 -1.65
N ASP A 208 7.39 -33.93 -0.63
CA ASP A 208 5.92 -33.96 -0.47
C ASP A 208 5.27 -32.58 -0.68
N TRP A 209 6.05 -31.51 -0.54
CA TRP A 209 5.65 -30.13 -0.74
C TRP A 209 5.49 -29.71 -2.20
N SER A 210 6.19 -30.32 -3.17
CA SER A 210 6.24 -29.77 -4.54
C SER A 210 4.94 -30.02 -5.34
N ILE A 211 4.32 -31.20 -5.22
CA ILE A 211 3.02 -31.48 -5.87
C ILE A 211 1.91 -30.66 -5.21
N MET A 212 1.90 -30.60 -3.88
CA MET A 212 0.95 -29.78 -3.14
C MET A 212 1.05 -28.31 -3.56
N LEU A 213 2.26 -27.76 -3.66
CA LEU A 213 2.49 -26.39 -4.13
C LEU A 213 2.05 -26.19 -5.58
N TYR A 214 2.25 -27.18 -6.45
CA TYR A 214 1.77 -27.11 -7.84
C TYR A 214 0.24 -27.07 -7.90
N CYS A 215 -0.45 -27.94 -7.16
CA CYS A 215 -1.91 -27.93 -7.05
C CYS A 215 -2.45 -26.64 -6.42
N VAL A 216 -1.79 -26.13 -5.36
CA VAL A 216 -2.13 -24.85 -4.72
C VAL A 216 -1.97 -23.70 -5.71
N TYR A 217 -0.87 -23.68 -6.48
CA TYR A 217 -0.63 -22.67 -7.51
C TYR A 217 -1.75 -22.68 -8.55
N ILE A 218 -2.04 -23.83 -9.17
CA ILE A 218 -3.11 -23.91 -10.18
C ILE A 218 -4.45 -23.52 -9.58
N SER A 219 -4.76 -24.01 -8.38
CA SER A 219 -6.03 -23.71 -7.71
C SER A 219 -6.18 -22.22 -7.42
N LEU A 220 -5.11 -21.55 -6.96
CA LEU A 220 -5.09 -20.12 -6.72
C LEU A 220 -5.34 -19.33 -8.01
N PHE A 221 -4.62 -19.64 -9.08
CA PHE A 221 -4.78 -18.94 -10.35
C PHE A 221 -6.14 -19.21 -11.00
N LEU A 222 -6.65 -20.45 -10.91
CA LEU A 222 -7.99 -20.80 -11.37
C LEU A 222 -9.05 -20.01 -10.59
N TYR A 223 -8.91 -19.93 -9.27
CA TYR A 223 -9.80 -19.14 -8.42
C TYR A 223 -9.76 -17.65 -8.80
N VAL A 224 -8.56 -17.10 -9.06
CA VAL A 224 -8.39 -15.73 -9.56
C VAL A 224 -9.11 -15.54 -10.89
N CYS A 225 -8.94 -16.45 -11.87
CA CYS A 225 -9.67 -16.38 -13.13
C CYS A 225 -11.19 -16.44 -12.91
N ILE A 226 -11.69 -17.41 -12.16
CA ILE A 226 -13.13 -17.53 -11.86
C ILE A 226 -13.66 -16.24 -11.25
N PHE A 227 -12.93 -15.68 -10.28
CA PHE A 227 -13.29 -14.41 -9.63
C PHE A 227 -13.31 -13.22 -10.60
N LEU A 228 -12.29 -13.08 -11.46
CA LEU A 228 -12.18 -11.98 -12.42
C LEU A 228 -13.25 -12.06 -13.51
N PHE A 229 -13.63 -13.28 -13.93
CA PHE A 229 -14.66 -13.51 -14.94
C PHE A 229 -16.10 -13.40 -14.40
N ARG A 230 -16.31 -13.28 -13.08
CA ARG A 230 -17.64 -13.00 -12.52
C ARG A 230 -18.20 -11.70 -13.10
N ARG A 231 -19.48 -11.71 -13.48
CA ARG A 231 -20.18 -10.55 -14.10
C ARG A 231 -20.05 -9.27 -13.27
N LYS A 232 -20.20 -9.38 -11.94
CA LYS A 232 -20.13 -8.24 -11.01
C LYS A 232 -18.74 -7.62 -10.97
N THR A 233 -17.69 -8.44 -10.92
CA THR A 233 -16.30 -7.97 -10.99
C THR A 233 -16.05 -7.24 -12.31
N ARG A 234 -16.43 -7.84 -13.45
CA ARG A 234 -16.27 -7.20 -14.75
C ARG A 234 -16.97 -5.85 -14.87
N GLN A 235 -18.18 -5.72 -14.31
CA GLN A 235 -18.92 -4.45 -14.29
C GLN A 235 -18.17 -3.35 -13.55
N ILE A 236 -17.56 -3.67 -12.40
CA ILE A 236 -16.78 -2.71 -11.59
C ILE A 236 -15.56 -2.18 -12.37
N PHE A 237 -14.93 -3.02 -13.18
CA PHE A 237 -13.77 -2.65 -14.00
C PHE A 237 -14.14 -2.19 -15.43
N SER A 238 -15.43 -1.99 -15.72
CA SER A 238 -15.97 -1.64 -17.05
C SER A 238 -15.49 -2.55 -18.19
N VAL A 239 -15.39 -3.85 -17.91
CA VAL A 239 -14.95 -4.89 -18.85
C VAL A 239 -16.14 -5.58 -19.52
N THR A 240 -16.13 -5.65 -20.85
CA THR A 240 -17.13 -6.41 -21.63
C THR A 240 -16.76 -7.89 -21.73
N SER A 241 -17.76 -8.75 -21.98
CA SER A 241 -17.55 -10.19 -22.19
C SER A 241 -16.60 -10.46 -23.37
N SER A 242 -16.75 -9.71 -24.47
CA SER A 242 -15.90 -9.84 -25.67
C SER A 242 -14.44 -9.52 -25.36
N LEU A 243 -14.18 -8.48 -24.56
CA LEU A 243 -12.82 -8.16 -24.12
C LEU A 243 -12.24 -9.27 -23.24
N SER A 244 -13.04 -9.84 -22.34
CA SER A 244 -12.59 -10.92 -21.46
C SER A 244 -12.14 -12.14 -22.27
N PHE A 245 -12.92 -12.51 -23.29
CA PHE A 245 -12.59 -13.58 -24.21
C PHE A 245 -11.33 -13.28 -25.03
N LEU A 246 -11.20 -12.05 -25.55
CA LEU A 246 -10.02 -11.62 -26.29
C LEU A 246 -8.75 -11.74 -25.44
N VAL A 247 -8.77 -11.28 -24.18
CA VAL A 247 -7.62 -11.38 -23.27
C VAL A 247 -7.23 -12.84 -23.02
N PHE A 248 -8.22 -13.73 -22.84
CA PHE A 248 -7.98 -15.15 -22.69
C PHE A 248 -7.32 -15.75 -23.94
N MET A 249 -7.87 -15.47 -25.13
CA MET A 249 -7.34 -15.99 -26.40
C MET A 249 -5.93 -15.48 -26.67
N LEU A 250 -5.65 -14.20 -26.39
CA LEU A 250 -4.33 -13.62 -26.58
C LEU A 250 -3.29 -14.25 -25.65
N ALA A 251 -3.65 -14.50 -24.39
CA ALA A 251 -2.79 -15.23 -23.44
C ALA A 251 -2.55 -16.67 -23.91
N PHE A 252 -3.60 -17.35 -24.39
CA PHE A 252 -3.50 -18.72 -24.87
C PHE A 252 -2.61 -18.87 -26.11
N VAL A 253 -2.83 -18.01 -27.11
CA VAL A 253 -2.00 -17.99 -28.32
C VAL A 253 -0.55 -17.65 -27.99
N LEU A 254 -0.30 -16.67 -27.11
CA LEU A 254 1.05 -16.33 -26.70
C LEU A 254 1.75 -17.53 -26.04
N GLN A 255 1.06 -18.29 -25.19
CA GLN A 255 1.66 -19.49 -24.58
C GLN A 255 1.96 -20.58 -25.61
N ILE A 256 1.08 -20.80 -26.59
CA ILE A 256 1.37 -21.73 -27.69
C ILE A 256 2.64 -21.31 -28.43
N VAL A 257 2.77 -20.02 -28.77
CA VAL A 257 3.96 -19.50 -29.46
C VAL A 257 5.21 -19.72 -28.61
N VAL A 258 5.19 -19.32 -27.34
CA VAL A 258 6.32 -19.52 -26.43
C VAL A 258 6.71 -21.00 -26.36
N TRP A 259 5.74 -21.90 -26.18
CA TRP A 259 6.03 -23.35 -26.10
C TRP A 259 6.48 -23.96 -27.42
N SER A 260 5.99 -23.47 -28.56
CA SER A 260 6.43 -23.94 -29.88
C SER A 260 7.92 -23.66 -30.12
N ILE A 261 8.45 -22.55 -29.56
CA ILE A 261 9.88 -22.22 -29.61
C ILE A 261 10.70 -23.17 -28.73
N PHE A 262 10.17 -23.60 -27.59
CA PHE A 262 10.87 -24.51 -26.67
C PHE A 262 10.82 -26.00 -27.08
N ILE A 263 9.86 -26.39 -27.91
CA ILE A 263 9.68 -27.78 -28.35
C ILE A 263 10.53 -28.10 -29.59
N ASN A 264 10.78 -27.10 -30.45
CA ASN A 264 11.64 -27.23 -31.63
C ASN A 264 13.12 -27.11 -31.27
#